data_AF-A0A7S3IPB0-F1
#
_entry.id   AF-A0A7S3IPB0-F1
#
_cell.length_a   1.000
_cell.length_b   1.000
_cell.length_c   1.000
_cell.angle_alpha   90.00
_cell.angle_beta   90.00
_cell.angle_gamma   90.00
#
_symmetry.space_group_name_H-M   'P 1'
#
loop_
_entity.id
_entity.type
_entity.pdbx_description
1 polymer ?
#
loop_
_entity_poly.entity_id
_entity_poly.type
_entity_poly.pdbx_seq_one_letter_code
_entity_poly.pdbx_strand_id
1 'polypeptide(L)'
;MTLGAIGSDGAGKLVESQLQQEDLVYHIHKEDNTLTGQCAVTVNDGDRTCIAVLDACEAYPASHIESVLARPEVQSCKAFYTTGFFVESNFKACQLMAEHALKNNRLFCFNFAAEYLFESRQAEILEMLEFSDFVFCNRDEAFAATQ
;
A
#
# COMPACT_ATOMS: atom_id res chain seq x y z
N MET A 1 -8.72 2.55 8.76
CA MET A 1 -9.41 2.25 7.49
C MET A 1 -8.38 1.68 6.54
N THR A 2 -8.73 0.69 5.73
CA THR A 2 -7.83 0.12 4.73
C THR A 2 -8.43 0.13 3.32
N LEU A 3 -7.57 0.11 2.31
CA LEU A 3 -7.95 0.03 0.90
C LEU A 3 -6.93 -0.79 0.12
N GLY A 4 -7.34 -1.30 -1.03
CA GLY A 4 -6.54 -2.17 -1.88
C GLY A 4 -7.41 -2.81 -2.95
N ALA A 5 -6.86 -3.79 -3.66
CA ALA A 5 -7.58 -4.59 -4.64
C ALA A 5 -7.46 -6.08 -4.30
N ILE A 6 -8.55 -6.83 -4.53
CA ILE A 6 -8.56 -8.29 -4.42
C ILE A 6 -9.36 -8.89 -5.58
N GLY A 7 -9.11 -10.16 -5.87
CA GLY A 7 -9.90 -10.92 -6.84
C GLY A 7 -11.24 -11.38 -6.28
N SER A 8 -12.11 -11.86 -7.16
CA SER A 8 -13.41 -12.46 -6.81
C SER A 8 -13.31 -13.97 -6.49
N ASP A 9 -12.23 -14.36 -5.79
CA ASP A 9 -11.88 -15.73 -5.47
C ASP A 9 -11.98 -16.06 -3.97
N GLY A 10 -11.59 -17.28 -3.59
CA GLY A 10 -11.62 -17.73 -2.20
C GLY A 10 -10.66 -16.96 -1.28
N ALA A 11 -9.50 -16.53 -1.80
CA ALA A 11 -8.54 -15.75 -1.04
C ALA A 11 -9.07 -14.32 -0.79
N GLY A 12 -9.71 -13.70 -1.78
CA GLY A 12 -10.33 -12.39 -1.64
C GLY A 12 -11.47 -12.41 -0.63
N LYS A 13 -12.31 -13.46 -0.65
CA LYS A 13 -13.35 -13.66 0.37
C LYS A 13 -12.77 -13.80 1.77
N LEU A 14 -11.64 -14.52 1.90
CA LEU A 14 -10.94 -14.66 3.18
C LEU A 14 -10.46 -13.30 3.70
N VAL A 15 -9.80 -12.50 2.86
CA VAL A 15 -9.34 -11.15 3.22
C VAL A 15 -10.51 -10.30 3.72
N GLU A 16 -11.62 -10.23 2.98
CA GLU A 16 -12.79 -9.46 3.41
C GLU A 16 -13.38 -9.97 4.72
N SER A 17 -13.48 -11.29 4.91
CA SER A 17 -14.00 -11.87 6.14
C SER A 17 -13.15 -11.49 7.36
N GLN A 18 -11.82 -11.41 7.20
CA GLN A 18 -10.93 -10.98 8.27
C GLN A 18 -11.10 -9.49 8.58
N LEU A 19 -11.21 -8.65 7.55
CA LEU A 19 -11.48 -7.22 7.74
C LEU A 19 -12.80 -6.97 8.47
N GLN A 20 -13.84 -7.76 8.16
CA GLN A 20 -15.13 -7.71 8.85
C GLN A 20 -15.02 -8.22 10.29
N GLN A 21 -14.31 -9.32 10.53
CA GLN A 21 -14.15 -9.88 11.87
C GLN A 21 -13.42 -8.93 12.82
N GLU A 22 -12.48 -8.14 12.30
CA GLU A 22 -11.73 -7.13 13.06
C GLU A 22 -12.45 -5.77 13.12
N ASP A 23 -13.71 -5.69 12.67
CA ASP A 23 -14.53 -4.46 12.62
C ASP A 23 -13.83 -3.27 11.93
N LEU A 24 -12.99 -3.56 10.91
CA LEU A 24 -12.27 -2.54 10.17
C LEU A 24 -13.17 -1.89 9.13
N VAL A 25 -13.15 -0.57 9.04
CA VAL A 25 -13.70 0.13 7.87
C VAL A 25 -12.75 -0.09 6.69
N TYR A 26 -13.26 -0.62 5.58
CA TYR A 26 -12.47 -0.88 4.39
C TYR A 26 -13.17 -0.48 3.09
N HIS A 27 -12.37 -0.15 2.08
CA HIS A 27 -12.82 0.07 0.71
C HIS A 27 -11.91 -0.72 -0.22
N ILE A 28 -12.41 -1.85 -0.73
CA ILE A 28 -11.62 -2.76 -1.56
C ILE A 28 -12.18 -2.75 -2.98
N HIS A 29 -11.28 -2.57 -3.95
CA HIS A 29 -11.57 -2.76 -5.35
C HIS A 29 -11.64 -4.26 -5.68
N LYS A 30 -12.64 -4.66 -6.46
CA LYS A 30 -12.78 -6.02 -6.98
C LYS A 30 -12.25 -6.06 -8.41
N GLU A 31 -11.17 -6.80 -8.61
CA GLU A 31 -10.64 -7.08 -9.93
C GLU A 31 -11.07 -8.49 -10.35
N ASP A 32 -12.09 -8.58 -11.19
CA ASP A 32 -12.70 -9.85 -11.57
C ASP A 32 -11.84 -10.67 -12.55
N ASN A 33 -10.84 -10.05 -13.20
CA ASN A 33 -10.02 -10.71 -14.22
C ASN A 33 -8.72 -11.32 -13.69
N THR A 34 -8.40 -11.13 -12.42
CA THR A 34 -7.17 -11.65 -11.79
C THR A 34 -7.45 -12.30 -10.45
N LEU A 35 -6.50 -13.10 -9.97
CA LEU A 35 -6.58 -13.70 -8.64
C LEU A 35 -6.27 -12.67 -7.56
N THR A 36 -6.66 -12.96 -6.33
CA THR A 36 -6.17 -12.20 -5.17
C THR A 36 -4.69 -12.48 -4.98
N GLY A 37 -3.88 -11.43 -4.84
CA GLY A 37 -2.45 -11.55 -4.62
C GLY A 37 -2.09 -12.41 -3.41
N GLN A 38 -0.94 -13.06 -3.49
CA GLN A 38 -0.45 -14.00 -2.48
C GLN A 38 1.00 -13.71 -2.13
N CYS A 39 1.41 -14.11 -0.93
CA CYS A 39 2.80 -14.05 -0.52
C CYS A 39 3.22 -15.42 0.02
N ALA A 40 4.16 -16.07 -0.67
CA ALA A 40 4.80 -17.27 -0.16
C ALA A 40 5.85 -16.85 0.86
N VAL A 41 5.67 -17.30 2.11
CA VAL A 41 6.58 -17.01 3.22
C VAL A 41 7.26 -18.31 3.64
N THR A 42 8.55 -18.43 3.36
CA THR A 42 9.36 -19.56 3.84
C THR A 42 10.01 -19.18 5.17
N VAL A 43 10.09 -20.14 6.10
CA VAL A 43 10.62 -19.93 7.45
C VAL A 43 11.79 -20.87 7.69
N ASN A 44 12.94 -20.33 8.09
CA ASN A 44 14.13 -21.09 8.43
C ASN A 44 14.76 -20.54 9.72
N ASP A 45 14.75 -21.31 10.80
CA ASP A 45 15.34 -20.94 12.10
C ASP A 45 15.00 -19.53 12.64
N GLY A 46 13.83 -19.01 12.27
CA GLY A 46 13.33 -17.68 12.68
C GLY A 46 13.38 -16.63 11.57
N ASP A 47 14.19 -16.85 10.53
CA ASP A 47 14.24 -16.01 9.34
C ASP A 47 13.04 -16.26 8.44
N ARG A 48 12.63 -15.21 7.72
CA ARG A 48 11.51 -15.25 6.76
C ARG A 48 11.98 -14.75 5.41
N THR A 49 11.71 -15.51 4.35
CA THR A 49 11.83 -15.02 2.97
C THR A 49 10.43 -14.93 2.37
N CYS A 50 10.09 -13.75 1.87
CA CYS A 50 8.78 -13.44 1.30
C CYS A 50 8.88 -13.33 -0.22
N ILE A 51 8.01 -14.03 -0.94
CA ILE A 51 7.87 -13.93 -2.40
C ILE A 51 6.43 -13.53 -2.71
N ALA A 52 6.24 -12.29 -3.14
CA ALA A 52 4.93 -11.74 -3.45
C ALA A 52 4.57 -11.97 -4.93
N VAL A 53 3.32 -12.39 -5.16
CA VAL A 53 2.65 -12.39 -6.46
C VAL A 53 1.45 -11.47 -6.32
N LEU A 54 1.50 -10.32 -6.99
CA LEU A 54 0.58 -9.21 -6.68
C LEU A 54 -0.81 -9.40 -7.27
N ASP A 55 -0.92 -10.00 -8.47
CA ASP A 55 -2.18 -10.23 -9.19
C ASP A 55 -3.12 -9.01 -9.12
N ALA A 56 -4.30 -9.11 -8.50
CA ALA A 56 -5.27 -8.01 -8.38
C ALA A 56 -4.68 -6.69 -7.85
N CYS A 57 -3.63 -6.74 -7.01
CA CYS A 57 -2.96 -5.53 -6.52
C CYS A 57 -2.29 -4.73 -7.65
N GLU A 58 -1.67 -5.38 -8.64
CA GLU A 58 -1.06 -4.72 -9.80
C GLU A 58 -2.09 -4.00 -10.68
N ALA A 59 -3.34 -4.48 -10.66
CA ALA A 59 -4.44 -3.88 -11.41
C ALA A 59 -5.14 -2.73 -10.66
N TYR A 60 -4.65 -2.33 -9.47
CA TYR A 60 -5.33 -1.33 -8.64
C TYR A 60 -5.53 -0.01 -9.41
N PRO A 61 -6.78 0.46 -9.63
CA PRO A 61 -7.04 1.63 -10.45
C PRO A 61 -6.99 2.93 -9.64
N ALA A 62 -6.38 3.97 -10.22
CA ALA A 62 -6.34 5.30 -9.60
C ALA A 62 -7.74 5.88 -9.33
N SER A 63 -8.73 5.58 -10.18
CA SER A 63 -10.12 6.01 -9.97
C SER A 63 -10.72 5.48 -8.66
N HIS A 64 -10.27 4.33 -8.17
CA HIS A 64 -10.73 3.80 -6.89
C HIS A 64 -10.22 4.64 -5.73
N ILE A 65 -8.94 5.03 -5.70
CA ILE A 65 -8.43 5.90 -4.62
C ILE A 65 -9.10 7.28 -4.65
N GLU A 66 -9.37 7.86 -5.82
CA GLU A 66 -10.09 9.13 -5.94
C GLU A 66 -11.48 9.03 -5.32
N SER A 67 -12.20 7.94 -5.63
CA SER A 67 -13.53 7.69 -5.06
C SER A 67 -13.49 7.49 -3.54
N VAL A 68 -12.43 6.84 -3.02
CA VAL A 68 -12.24 6.62 -1.58
C VAL A 68 -11.92 7.93 -0.87
N LEU A 69 -10.99 8.71 -1.38
CA LEU A 69 -10.61 10.00 -0.80
C LEU A 69 -11.79 10.99 -0.74
N ALA A 70 -12.76 10.90 -1.66
CA ALA A 70 -13.97 11.72 -1.63
C ALA A 70 -14.97 11.37 -0.52
N ARG A 71 -14.79 10.24 0.19
CA ARG A 71 -15.75 9.77 1.19
C ARG A 71 -15.72 10.60 2.47
N PRO A 72 -16.89 10.98 3.05
CA PRO A 72 -16.96 11.79 4.26
C PRO A 72 -16.15 11.23 5.44
N GLU A 73 -16.16 9.91 5.62
CA GLU A 73 -15.40 9.22 6.65
C GLU A 73 -13.88 9.36 6.46
N VAL A 74 -13.38 9.37 5.22
CA VAL A 74 -11.96 9.57 4.89
C VAL A 74 -11.53 11.01 5.13
N GLN A 75 -12.39 11.98 4.81
CA GLN A 75 -12.13 13.41 5.03
C GLN A 75 -11.85 13.74 6.51
N SER A 76 -12.38 12.91 7.42
CA SER A 76 -12.17 13.03 8.86
C SER A 76 -10.83 12.45 9.35
N CYS A 77 -10.19 11.58 8.55
CA CYS A 77 -8.91 10.94 8.89
C CYS A 77 -7.82 11.99 9.15
N LYS A 78 -6.99 11.71 10.15
CA LYS A 78 -5.90 12.60 10.59
C LYS A 78 -4.54 12.21 10.02
N ALA A 79 -4.41 10.97 9.60
CA ALA A 79 -3.19 10.41 9.05
C ALA A 79 -3.53 9.45 7.92
N PHE A 80 -2.65 9.41 6.94
CA PHE A 80 -2.64 8.48 5.82
C PHE A 80 -1.32 7.71 5.87
N TYR A 81 -1.38 6.41 5.62
CA TYR A 81 -0.20 5.55 5.63
C TYR A 81 -0.19 4.70 4.37
N THR A 82 0.98 4.63 3.72
CA THR A 82 1.22 3.72 2.60
C THR A 82 2.64 3.16 2.66
N THR A 83 2.91 2.15 1.84
CA THR A 83 4.19 1.45 1.74
C THR A 83 4.76 1.58 0.34
N GLY A 84 6.07 1.39 0.20
CA GLY A 84 6.76 1.31 -1.08
C GLY A 84 6.20 0.21 -1.99
N PHE A 85 5.67 -0.89 -1.45
CA PHE A 85 4.99 -1.90 -2.27
C PHE A 85 3.78 -1.35 -3.03
N PHE A 86 3.08 -0.34 -2.50
CA PHE A 86 1.94 0.25 -3.20
C PHE A 86 2.37 1.19 -4.34
N VAL A 87 3.62 1.66 -4.34
CA VAL A 87 4.20 2.39 -5.48
C VAL A 87 4.30 1.48 -6.71
N GLU A 88 4.66 0.21 -6.52
CA GLU A 88 4.70 -0.77 -7.61
C GLU A 88 3.31 -1.11 -8.15
N SER A 89 2.30 -1.16 -7.26
CA SER A 89 0.91 -1.39 -7.66
C SER A 89 0.35 -0.21 -8.44
N ASN A 90 0.46 1.00 -7.89
CA ASN A 90 0.02 2.22 -8.56
C ASN A 90 0.65 3.48 -7.92
N PHE A 91 1.73 3.98 -8.51
CA PHE A 91 2.37 5.21 -8.05
C PHE A 91 1.42 6.42 -8.05
N LYS A 92 0.57 6.56 -9.08
CA LYS A 92 -0.37 7.70 -9.14
C LYS A 92 -1.36 7.66 -7.97
N ALA A 93 -1.76 6.48 -7.52
CA ALA A 93 -2.63 6.35 -6.35
C ALA A 93 -1.93 6.81 -5.06
N CYS A 94 -0.63 6.53 -4.92
CA CYS A 94 0.19 7.04 -3.81
C CYS A 94 0.28 8.57 -3.83
N GLN A 95 0.55 9.16 -5.00
CA GLN A 95 0.59 10.62 -5.17
C GLN A 95 -0.74 11.27 -4.79
N LEU A 96 -1.87 10.73 -5.25
CA LEU A 96 -3.20 11.27 -4.92
C LEU A 96 -3.49 11.22 -3.42
N MET A 97 -3.05 10.17 -2.73
CA MET A 97 -3.17 10.07 -1.27
C MET A 97 -2.30 11.12 -0.55
N ALA A 98 -1.05 11.28 -0.99
CA ALA A 98 -0.12 12.25 -0.43
C ALA A 98 -0.58 13.71 -0.66
N GLU A 99 -0.98 14.04 -1.88
CA GLU A 99 -1.55 15.34 -2.25
C GLU A 99 -2.80 15.66 -1.42
N HIS A 100 -3.66 14.66 -1.20
CA HIS A 100 -4.84 14.82 -0.36
C HIS A 100 -4.47 15.11 1.10
N ALA A 101 -3.50 14.38 1.66
CA ALA A 101 -3.04 14.60 3.03
C ALA A 101 -2.47 16.02 3.19
N LEU A 102 -1.57 16.42 2.29
CA LEU A 102 -0.95 17.75 2.25
C LEU A 102 -2.00 18.86 2.16
N LYS A 103 -2.93 18.77 1.19
CA LYS A 103 -3.97 19.78 0.97
C LYS A 103 -4.89 19.97 2.18
N ASN A 104 -5.12 18.92 2.95
CA ASN A 104 -6.04 18.92 4.08
C ASN A 104 -5.33 19.03 5.44
N ASN A 105 -4.03 19.34 5.44
CA ASN A 105 -3.20 19.44 6.65
C ASN A 105 -3.35 18.18 7.53
N ARG A 106 -3.16 17.01 6.89
CA ARG A 106 -3.18 15.68 7.50
C ARG A 106 -1.79 15.07 7.42
N LEU A 107 -1.48 14.18 8.36
CA LEU A 107 -0.20 13.48 8.34
C LEU A 107 -0.14 12.52 7.17
N PHE A 108 0.99 12.50 6.46
CA PHE A 108 1.33 11.49 5.48
C PHE A 108 2.53 10.67 5.98
N CYS A 109 2.32 9.37 6.09
CA CYS A 109 3.29 8.41 6.60
C CYS A 109 3.67 7.42 5.50
N PHE A 110 4.96 7.20 5.30
CA PHE A 110 5.49 6.34 4.25
C PHE A 110 6.45 5.30 4.79
N ASN A 111 6.39 4.07 4.28
CA ASN A 111 7.30 2.99 4.64
C ASN A 111 8.10 2.52 3.42
N PHE A 112 9.42 2.38 3.55
CA PHE A 112 10.31 1.96 2.45
C PHE A 112 10.06 0.54 1.94
N ALA A 113 9.51 -0.34 2.77
CA ALA A 113 9.05 -1.68 2.45
C ALA A 113 10.12 -2.73 2.09
N ALA A 114 11.07 -2.43 1.18
CA ALA A 114 12.11 -3.38 0.78
C ALA A 114 13.29 -2.67 0.08
N GLU A 115 14.49 -3.25 0.16
CA GLU A 115 15.69 -2.64 -0.45
C GLU A 115 15.59 -2.55 -1.99
N TYR A 116 15.02 -3.56 -2.65
CA TYR A 116 14.97 -3.61 -4.11
C TYR A 116 14.19 -2.45 -4.74
N LEU A 117 13.30 -1.80 -3.98
CA LEU A 117 12.54 -0.65 -4.46
C LEU A 117 13.42 0.56 -4.73
N PHE A 118 14.57 0.68 -4.05
CA PHE A 118 15.56 1.71 -4.35
C PHE A 118 16.33 1.45 -5.64
N GLU A 119 16.37 0.20 -6.11
CA GLU A 119 16.99 -0.14 -7.41
C GLU A 119 16.00 0.06 -8.56
N SER A 120 14.71 -0.26 -8.37
CA SER A 120 13.72 -0.29 -9.44
C SER A 120 12.80 0.93 -9.51
N ARG A 121 12.65 1.68 -8.41
CA ARG A 121 11.67 2.78 -8.23
C ARG A 121 12.23 3.96 -7.43
N GLN A 122 13.53 4.19 -7.48
CA GLN A 122 14.20 5.22 -6.66
C GLN A 122 13.55 6.59 -6.80
N ALA A 123 13.24 7.01 -8.02
CA ALA A 123 12.67 8.33 -8.29
C ALA A 123 11.29 8.48 -7.63
N GLU A 124 10.44 7.47 -7.75
CA GLU A 124 9.12 7.43 -7.14
C GLU A 124 9.20 7.42 -5.61
N ILE A 125 10.14 6.65 -5.03
CA ILE A 125 10.36 6.63 -3.57
C ILE A 125 10.84 8.00 -3.07
N LEU A 126 11.80 8.62 -3.76
CA LEU A 126 12.29 9.96 -3.41
C LEU A 126 11.19 11.02 -3.51
N GLU A 127 10.30 10.91 -4.49
CA GLU A 127 9.15 11.80 -4.60
C GLU A 127 8.18 11.60 -3.41
N MET A 128 7.86 10.35 -3.03
CA MET A 128 7.01 10.09 -1.88
C MET A 128 7.61 10.62 -0.57
N LEU A 129 8.94 10.64 -0.45
CA LEU A 129 9.64 11.23 0.69
C LEU A 129 9.39 12.72 0.84
N GLU A 130 9.29 13.48 -0.25
CA GLU A 130 9.02 14.93 -0.20
C GLU A 130 7.65 15.25 0.42
N PHE A 131 6.69 14.33 0.32
CA PHE A 131 5.37 14.47 0.94
C PHE A 131 5.29 13.95 2.38
N SER A 132 6.30 13.22 2.86
CA SER A 132 6.20 12.43 4.09
C SER A 132 6.51 13.23 5.35
N ASP A 133 5.57 13.28 6.29
CA ASP A 133 5.80 13.75 7.65
C ASP A 133 6.59 12.72 8.46
N PHE A 134 6.33 11.43 8.22
CA PHE A 134 7.00 10.32 8.89
C PHE A 134 7.41 9.25 7.88
N VAL A 135 8.65 8.78 8.04
CA VAL A 135 9.23 7.71 7.23
C VAL A 135 9.60 6.55 8.14
N PHE A 136 9.17 5.35 7.74
CA PHE A 136 9.44 4.10 8.44
C PHE A 136 10.36 3.23 7.59
N CYS A 137 11.45 2.77 8.18
CA CYS A 137 12.34 1.82 7.55
C CYS A 137 13.11 1.00 8.58
N ASN A 138 13.59 -0.16 8.16
CA ASN A 138 14.57 -0.93 8.89
C ASN A 138 16.01 -0.46 8.56
N ARG A 139 17.02 -1.06 9.22
CA ARG A 139 18.44 -0.70 9.04
C ARG A 139 18.90 -0.89 7.59
N ASP A 140 18.52 -1.99 6.96
CA ASP A 140 19.04 -2.41 5.66
C ASP A 140 18.36 -1.61 4.53
N GLU A 141 17.05 -1.33 4.66
CA GLU A 141 16.32 -0.36 3.81
C GLU A 141 16.91 1.06 3.91
N ALA A 142 17.23 1.53 5.12
CA ALA A 142 17.85 2.84 5.31
C ALA A 142 19.24 2.91 4.65
N PHE A 143 20.01 1.81 4.70
CA PHE A 143 21.29 1.73 4.02
C PHE A 143 21.12 1.74 2.49
N ALA A 144 20.17 0.98 1.95
CA ALA A 144 19.85 0.98 0.53
C ALA A 144 19.47 2.37 0.01
N ALA A 145 18.74 3.16 0.81
CA ALA A 145 18.37 4.53 0.47
C ALA A 145 19.55 5.52 0.34
N THR A 146 20.76 5.13 0.77
CA THR A 146 21.97 5.99 0.70
C THR A 146 22.90 5.68 -0.47
N GLN A 147 22.60 4.64 -1.23
CA GLN A 147 23.38 4.22 -2.40
C GLN A 147 22.89 4.91 -3.68
#